data_AF-A0A9D5ZR71-F1
#
_entry.id   AF-A0A9D5ZR71-F1
#
_cell.length_a   1.000
_cell.length_b   1.000
_cell.length_c   1.000
_cell.angle_alpha   90.00
_cell.angle_beta   90.00
_cell.angle_gamma   90.00
#
_symmetry.space_group_name_H-M   'P 1'
#
loop_
_entity.id
_entity.type
_entity.pdbx_description
1 polymer ?
#
loop_
_entity_poly.entity_id
_entity_poly.type
_entity_poly.pdbx_seq_one_letter_code
_entity_poly.pdbx_strand_id
1 'polypeptide(L)'
;MGTIGKLAKQKDENLIRSCEYIKSKVRTVPNWPIPGVMFRDITTLLEDPSVFNEICSIFYNRYANSNLNKIVAIDARGFLFGSVLSYKLGVGLVPVRKKGKLPYKTISAAYSLEYGEQVVEIHEGAITPGEKVVIIDDLIATGGTIEAAVKLIEMQGGVIQELAFVIELPDLKGREKLRGKKIFSIIEFEGD
;
A
#
# COMPACT_ATOMS: atom_id res chain seq x y z
N MET A 1 -20.34 -9.06 -29.77
CA MET A 1 -19.33 -8.64 -28.77
C MET A 1 -18.07 -8.20 -29.49
N GLY A 2 -17.83 -6.90 -29.57
CA GLY A 2 -16.71 -6.32 -30.34
C GLY A 2 -15.34 -6.54 -29.71
N THR A 3 -14.27 -6.29 -30.48
CA THR A 3 -12.85 -6.48 -30.13
C THR A 3 -12.45 -5.86 -28.78
N ILE A 4 -13.04 -4.73 -28.41
CA ILE A 4 -12.81 -4.03 -27.13
C ILE A 4 -13.24 -4.89 -25.93
N GLY A 5 -14.38 -5.58 -26.03
CA GLY A 5 -14.89 -6.44 -24.95
C GLY A 5 -14.07 -7.71 -24.74
N LYS A 6 -13.40 -8.21 -25.80
CA LYS A 6 -12.48 -9.35 -25.70
C LYS A 6 -11.16 -8.96 -25.01
N LEU A 7 -10.63 -7.77 -25.34
CA LEU A 7 -9.40 -7.25 -24.74
C LEU A 7 -9.55 -6.95 -23.23
N ALA A 8 -10.68 -6.38 -22.81
CA ALA A 8 -10.97 -6.14 -21.40
C ALA A 8 -11.05 -7.45 -20.61
N LYS A 9 -11.81 -8.43 -21.13
CA LYS A 9 -11.94 -9.75 -20.50
C LYS A 9 -10.60 -10.48 -20.37
N GLN A 10 -9.77 -10.43 -21.40
CA GLN A 10 -8.44 -11.05 -21.38
C GLN A 10 -7.50 -10.37 -20.38
N LYS A 11 -7.60 -9.05 -20.22
CA LYS A 11 -6.83 -8.30 -19.22
C LYS A 11 -7.23 -8.70 -17.79
N ASP A 12 -8.52 -8.90 -17.55
CA ASP A 12 -9.04 -9.35 -16.26
C ASP A 12 -8.60 -10.80 -15.95
N GLU A 13 -8.67 -11.71 -16.93
CA GLU A 13 -8.18 -13.09 -16.78
C GLU A 13 -6.67 -13.15 -16.48
N ASN A 14 -5.86 -12.33 -17.14
CA ASN A 14 -4.42 -12.24 -16.86
C ASN A 14 -4.15 -11.72 -15.45
N LEU A 15 -4.88 -10.68 -15.01
CA LEU A 15 -4.73 -10.15 -13.66
C LEU A 15 -5.07 -11.21 -12.60
N ILE A 16 -6.16 -11.96 -12.78
CA ILE A 16 -6.55 -13.05 -11.87
C ILE A 16 -5.43 -14.08 -11.75
N ARG A 17 -4.87 -14.53 -12.88
CA ARG A 17 -3.76 -15.49 -12.88
C ARG A 17 -2.52 -14.95 -12.17
N SER A 18 -2.19 -13.68 -12.37
CA SER A 18 -1.08 -13.03 -11.66
C SER A 18 -1.34 -12.96 -10.16
N CYS A 19 -2.56 -12.61 -9.74
CA CYS A 19 -2.96 -12.61 -8.34
C CYS A 19 -2.84 -14.01 -7.70
N GLU A 20 -3.31 -15.06 -8.38
CA GLU A 20 -3.16 -16.45 -7.91
C GLU A 20 -1.68 -16.86 -7.80
N TYR A 21 -0.87 -16.52 -8.80
CA TYR A 21 0.57 -16.79 -8.80
C TYR A 21 1.27 -16.08 -7.64
N ILE A 22 1.03 -14.78 -7.44
CA ILE A 22 1.62 -14.01 -6.33
C ILE A 22 1.14 -14.60 -4.98
N LYS A 23 -0.15 -14.89 -4.84
CA LYS A 23 -0.72 -15.47 -3.61
C LYS A 23 -0.07 -16.81 -3.25
N SER A 24 0.21 -17.66 -4.24
CA SER A 24 0.87 -18.96 -4.05
C SER A 24 2.31 -18.86 -3.52
N LYS A 25 2.93 -17.67 -3.59
CA LYS A 25 4.32 -17.43 -3.23
C LYS A 25 4.49 -16.79 -1.85
N VAL A 26 3.40 -16.37 -1.22
CA VAL A 26 3.44 -15.82 0.14
C VAL A 26 3.69 -16.94 1.14
N ARG A 27 4.74 -16.80 1.95
CA ARG A 27 4.94 -17.68 3.10
C ARG A 27 4.02 -17.25 4.24
N THR A 28 3.31 -18.23 4.83
CA THR A 28 2.55 -18.00 6.05
C THR A 28 3.34 -18.57 7.23
N VAL A 29 3.61 -17.74 8.23
CA VAL A 29 4.30 -18.11 9.47
C VAL A 29 3.28 -18.14 10.61
N PRO A 30 2.89 -19.32 11.11
CA PRO A 30 1.90 -19.42 12.17
C PRO A 30 2.48 -18.96 13.52
N ASN A 31 1.62 -18.40 14.38
CA ASN A 31 1.92 -18.01 15.76
C ASN A 31 3.05 -16.97 15.88
N TRP A 32 3.14 -16.05 14.92
CA TRP A 32 4.09 -14.94 14.96
C TRP A 32 3.35 -13.61 14.68
N PRO A 33 3.66 -12.51 15.38
CA PRO A 33 4.64 -12.41 16.46
C PRO A 33 4.15 -12.98 17.79
N ILE A 34 2.86 -13.32 17.87
CA ILE A 34 2.21 -13.90 19.05
C ILE A 34 1.36 -15.12 18.66
N PRO A 35 1.01 -16.01 19.61
CA PRO A 35 0.12 -17.14 19.36
C PRO A 35 -1.22 -16.69 18.74
N GLY A 36 -1.72 -17.47 17.77
CA GLY A 36 -2.98 -17.22 17.08
C GLY A 36 -2.87 -16.42 15.79
N VAL A 37 -1.79 -15.66 15.57
CA VAL A 37 -1.61 -14.84 14.36
C VAL A 37 -1.03 -15.64 13.20
N MET A 38 -1.62 -15.52 12.01
CA MET A 38 -1.12 -16.10 10.77
C MET A 38 -0.34 -15.07 9.95
N PHE A 39 0.94 -14.89 10.28
CA PHE A 39 1.74 -13.83 9.66
C PHE A 39 2.00 -14.08 8.18
N ARG A 40 1.70 -13.08 7.35
CA ARG A 40 1.97 -13.10 5.90
C ARG A 40 3.33 -12.50 5.63
N ASP A 41 4.30 -13.37 5.42
CA ASP A 41 5.68 -12.98 5.16
C ASP A 41 5.87 -12.70 3.66
N ILE A 42 6.06 -11.42 3.35
CA ILE A 42 6.27 -10.94 1.98
C ILE A 42 7.68 -11.15 1.47
N THR A 43 8.67 -11.54 2.29
CA THR A 43 10.07 -11.58 1.83
C THR A 43 10.26 -12.59 0.71
N THR A 44 9.49 -13.68 0.69
CA THR A 44 9.50 -14.64 -0.42
C THR A 44 9.03 -14.05 -1.75
N LEU A 45 8.15 -13.03 -1.71
CA LEU A 45 7.73 -12.30 -2.91
C LEU A 45 8.84 -11.39 -3.44
N LEU A 46 9.70 -10.88 -2.55
CA LEU A 46 10.83 -10.03 -2.89
C LEU A 46 12.01 -10.84 -3.44
N GLU A 47 12.24 -12.04 -2.88
CA GLU A 47 13.32 -12.96 -3.26
C GLU A 47 13.10 -13.57 -4.65
N ASP A 48 11.83 -13.80 -5.05
CA ASP A 48 11.49 -14.30 -6.39
C ASP A 48 11.39 -13.11 -7.37
N PRO A 49 12.38 -12.91 -8.27
CA PRO A 49 12.41 -11.74 -9.14
C PRO A 49 11.24 -11.69 -10.11
N SER A 50 10.67 -12.84 -10.50
CA SER A 50 9.49 -12.88 -11.37
C SER A 50 8.26 -12.36 -10.64
N VAL A 51 8.08 -12.76 -9.37
CA VAL A 51 6.96 -12.32 -8.53
C VAL A 51 7.08 -10.83 -8.21
N PHE A 52 8.27 -10.37 -7.81
CA PHE A 52 8.48 -8.96 -7.50
C PHE A 52 8.22 -8.05 -8.71
N ASN A 53 8.69 -8.46 -9.90
CA ASN A 53 8.41 -7.74 -11.14
C ASN A 53 6.92 -7.72 -11.47
N GLU A 54 6.19 -8.82 -11.24
CA GLU A 54 4.75 -8.90 -11.49
C GLU A 54 3.98 -7.91 -10.60
N ILE A 55 4.27 -7.90 -9.29
CA ILE A 55 3.68 -6.95 -8.32
C ILE A 55 3.91 -5.51 -8.76
N CYS A 56 5.17 -5.16 -9.09
CA CYS A 56 5.51 -3.80 -9.51
C CYS A 56 4.86 -3.43 -10.84
N SER A 57 4.68 -4.39 -11.75
CA SER A 57 4.01 -4.18 -13.03
C SER A 57 2.51 -3.97 -12.87
N ILE A 58 1.86 -4.69 -11.95
CA ILE A 58 0.44 -4.49 -11.62
C ILE A 58 0.22 -3.06 -11.11
N PHE A 59 1.02 -2.61 -10.13
CA PHE A 59 0.91 -1.23 -9.63
C PHE A 59 1.22 -0.19 -10.72
N TYR A 60 2.29 -0.37 -11.49
CA TYR A 60 2.63 0.56 -12.57
C TYR A 60 1.49 0.67 -13.58
N ASN A 61 0.97 -0.46 -14.07
CA ASN A 61 -0.12 -0.48 -15.06
C ASN A 61 -1.41 0.15 -14.53
N ARG A 62 -1.65 0.06 -13.22
CA ARG A 62 -2.78 0.71 -12.56
C ARG A 62 -2.66 2.23 -12.53
N TYR A 63 -1.45 2.75 -12.35
CA TYR A 63 -1.21 4.16 -12.07
C TYR A 63 -0.54 4.96 -13.20
N ALA A 64 -0.06 4.32 -14.26
CA ALA A 64 0.69 4.95 -15.36
C ALA A 64 -0.04 6.15 -16.00
N ASN A 65 -1.37 6.14 -16.02
CA ASN A 65 -2.19 7.20 -16.62
C ASN A 65 -3.01 8.00 -15.58
N SER A 66 -2.64 7.93 -14.29
CA SER A 66 -3.42 8.53 -13.20
C SER A 66 -3.03 9.98 -12.87
N ASN A 67 -2.09 10.58 -13.61
CA ASN A 67 -1.58 11.94 -13.40
C ASN A 67 -1.23 12.19 -11.91
N LEU A 68 -0.40 11.30 -11.36
CA LEU A 68 0.09 11.39 -9.98
C LEU A 68 1.25 12.37 -9.89
N ASN A 69 1.35 13.06 -8.75
CA ASN A 69 2.48 13.92 -8.43
C ASN A 69 3.51 13.20 -7.55
N LYS A 70 3.03 12.35 -6.62
CA LYS A 70 3.87 11.66 -5.64
C LYS A 70 3.32 10.29 -5.27
N ILE A 71 4.23 9.38 -4.93
CA ILE A 71 3.94 8.16 -4.17
C ILE A 71 4.26 8.43 -2.70
N VAL A 72 3.30 8.20 -1.81
CA VAL A 72 3.54 8.19 -0.37
C VAL A 72 3.74 6.74 0.04
N ALA A 73 4.87 6.42 0.66
CA ALA A 73 5.18 5.05 1.07
C ALA A 73 5.29 4.95 2.59
N ILE A 74 4.78 3.87 3.16
CA ILE A 74 4.75 3.66 4.61
C ILE A 74 5.98 2.86 5.07
N ASP A 75 6.61 3.31 6.14
CA ASP A 75 7.80 2.69 6.71
C ASP A 75 7.49 1.30 7.32
N ALA A 76 8.29 0.26 7.10
CA ALA A 76 9.46 0.20 6.21
C ALA A 76 9.15 -0.55 4.90
N ARG A 77 8.27 -1.55 4.97
CA ARG A 77 8.06 -2.50 3.86
C ARG A 77 7.33 -1.85 2.69
N GLY A 78 6.46 -0.87 2.94
CA GLY A 78 5.88 -0.04 1.87
C GLY A 78 6.93 0.67 1.01
N PHE A 79 8.12 0.98 1.53
CA PHE A 79 9.20 1.58 0.74
C PHE A 79 9.69 0.68 -0.39
N LEU A 80 9.62 -0.65 -0.22
CA LEU A 80 10.12 -1.62 -1.20
C LEU A 80 9.35 -1.50 -2.52
N PHE A 81 8.03 -1.33 -2.44
CA PHE A 81 7.16 -1.18 -3.60
C PHE A 81 7.02 0.28 -4.02
N GLY A 82 6.87 1.18 -3.04
CA GLY A 82 6.67 2.61 -3.30
C GLY A 82 7.85 3.26 -4.02
N SER A 83 9.10 2.86 -3.69
CA SER A 83 10.30 3.39 -4.35
C SER A 83 10.40 2.96 -5.82
N VAL A 84 10.15 1.68 -6.11
CA VAL A 84 10.13 1.16 -7.50
C VAL A 84 9.03 1.84 -8.31
N LEU A 85 7.84 2.00 -7.72
CA LEU A 85 6.72 2.65 -8.41
C LEU A 85 7.00 4.14 -8.67
N SER A 86 7.52 4.88 -7.69
CA SER A 86 7.94 6.28 -7.85
C SER A 86 8.97 6.42 -8.97
N TYR A 87 9.98 5.55 -8.99
CA TYR A 87 11.00 5.53 -10.04
C TYR A 87 10.39 5.26 -11.42
N LYS A 88 9.55 4.22 -11.56
CA LYS A 88 8.96 3.86 -12.86
C LYS A 88 7.96 4.90 -13.38
N LEU A 89 7.24 5.58 -12.50
CA LEU A 89 6.28 6.62 -12.87
C LEU A 89 6.94 8.00 -13.10
N GLY A 90 8.19 8.19 -12.66
CA GLY A 90 8.87 9.48 -12.74
C GLY A 90 8.29 10.55 -11.81
N VAL A 91 7.77 10.13 -10.65
CA VAL A 91 7.09 11.01 -9.67
C VAL A 91 7.83 10.99 -8.33
N GLY A 92 7.61 12.00 -7.47
CA GLY A 92 8.29 12.07 -6.18
C GLY A 92 7.93 10.92 -5.23
N LEU A 93 8.86 10.53 -4.36
CA LEU A 93 8.62 9.60 -3.25
C LEU A 93 8.58 10.38 -1.93
N VAL A 94 7.54 10.19 -1.14
CA VAL A 94 7.42 10.77 0.20
C VAL A 94 7.30 9.67 1.25
N PRO A 95 8.28 9.53 2.15
CA PRO A 95 8.20 8.57 3.23
C PRO A 95 7.31 9.08 4.37
N VAL A 96 6.41 8.22 4.85
CA VAL A 96 5.75 8.35 6.15
C VAL A 96 6.43 7.37 7.10
N ARG A 97 6.97 7.86 8.20
CA ARG A 97 7.80 7.05 9.12
C ARG A 97 7.28 7.05 10.53
N LYS A 98 7.73 6.08 11.33
CA LYS A 98 7.56 6.15 12.78
C LYS A 98 8.23 7.40 13.35
N LYS A 99 7.68 7.92 14.44
CA LYS A 99 8.19 9.11 15.13
C LYS A 99 9.72 9.08 15.35
N GLY A 100 10.39 10.18 15.03
CA GLY A 100 11.83 10.38 15.24
C GLY A 100 12.73 9.77 14.17
N LYS A 101 12.18 9.25 13.06
CA LYS A 101 12.95 8.68 11.94
C LYS A 101 13.17 9.66 10.79
N LEU A 102 12.48 10.79 10.79
CA LEU A 102 12.62 11.85 9.80
C LEU A 102 13.46 13.00 10.41
N PRO A 103 14.52 13.47 9.73
CA PRO A 103 15.48 14.40 10.32
C PRO A 103 15.07 15.88 10.20
N TYR A 104 14.12 16.22 9.31
CA TYR A 104 13.66 17.59 9.10
C TYR A 104 12.35 17.86 9.86
N LYS A 105 11.79 19.07 9.73
CA LYS A 105 10.53 19.46 10.37
C LYS A 105 9.40 18.51 9.95
N THR A 106 8.66 17.98 10.92
CA THR A 106 7.58 17.01 10.71
C THR A 106 6.25 17.51 11.27
N ILE A 107 5.17 16.99 10.68
CA ILE A 107 3.87 16.89 11.35
C ILE A 107 3.62 15.42 11.71
N SER A 108 2.82 15.18 12.75
CA SER A 108 2.61 13.85 13.31
C SER A 108 1.13 13.52 13.51
N ALA A 109 0.75 12.26 13.31
CA ALA A 109 -0.57 11.75 13.63
C ALA A 109 -0.44 10.45 14.42
N ALA A 110 -1.24 10.35 15.48
CA ALA A 110 -1.31 9.17 16.31
C ALA A 110 -2.41 8.22 15.84
N TYR A 111 -2.23 6.93 16.11
CA TYR A 111 -3.25 5.90 15.94
C TYR A 111 -3.18 4.88 17.07
N SER A 112 -4.36 4.41 17.48
CA SER A 112 -4.50 3.45 18.58
C SER A 112 -4.27 2.02 18.08
N LEU A 113 -3.56 1.25 18.89
CA LEU A 113 -3.49 -0.20 18.86
C LEU A 113 -4.32 -0.76 20.03
N GLU A 114 -4.50 -2.09 20.08
CA GLU A 114 -5.18 -2.74 21.21
C GLU A 114 -4.47 -2.47 22.54
N TYR A 115 -3.14 -2.39 22.51
CA TYR A 115 -2.32 -2.02 23.66
C TYR A 115 -1.37 -0.87 23.27
N GLY A 116 -1.85 0.36 23.47
CA GLY A 116 -1.05 1.58 23.34
C GLY A 116 -1.32 2.39 22.08
N GLU A 117 -0.48 3.40 21.88
CA GLU A 117 -0.57 4.35 20.78
C GLU A 117 0.74 4.33 19.99
N GLN A 118 0.64 4.48 18.68
CA GLN A 118 1.78 4.68 17.80
C GLN A 118 1.62 6.00 17.05
N VAL A 119 2.75 6.59 16.66
CA VAL A 119 2.79 7.88 15.97
C VAL A 119 3.59 7.74 14.69
N VAL A 120 3.00 8.20 13.60
CA VAL A 120 3.68 8.39 12.31
C VAL A 120 3.91 9.86 12.02
N GLU A 121 4.93 10.13 11.23
CA GLU A 121 5.40 11.45 10.83
C GLU A 121 5.61 11.53 9.33
N ILE A 122 5.38 12.71 8.78
CA ILE A 122 5.74 13.12 7.42
C ILE A 122 6.45 14.47 7.51
N HIS A 123 7.39 14.76 6.61
CA HIS A 123 7.99 16.09 6.55
C HIS A 123 6.91 17.13 6.22
N GLU A 124 6.96 18.26 6.92
CA GLU A 124 6.13 19.42 6.60
C GLU A 124 6.53 20.01 5.25
N GLY A 125 5.54 20.26 4.39
CA GLY A 125 5.76 20.71 3.02
C GLY A 125 6.16 19.60 2.04
N ALA A 126 6.19 18.33 2.48
CA ALA A 126 6.46 17.21 1.58
C ALA A 126 5.36 17.05 0.52
N ILE A 127 4.16 17.55 0.80
CA ILE A 127 3.01 17.57 -0.09
C ILE A 127 2.53 19.00 -0.19
N THR A 128 2.35 19.49 -1.40
CA THR A 128 1.75 20.80 -1.65
C THR A 128 0.26 20.66 -1.93
N PRO A 129 -0.57 21.68 -1.60
CA PRO A 129 -2.01 21.62 -1.81
C PRO A 129 -2.37 21.29 -3.27
N GLY A 130 -3.27 20.33 -3.45
CA GLY A 130 -3.74 19.87 -4.77
C GLY A 130 -2.92 18.74 -5.40
N GLU A 131 -1.75 18.39 -4.84
CA GLU A 131 -0.98 17.25 -5.35
C GLU A 131 -1.73 15.94 -5.19
N LYS A 132 -1.79 15.18 -6.28
CA LYS A 132 -2.42 13.86 -6.33
C LYS A 132 -1.42 12.81 -5.90
N VAL A 133 -1.80 12.03 -4.90
CA VAL A 133 -0.93 10.99 -4.35
C VAL A 133 -1.62 9.63 -4.29
N VAL A 134 -0.81 8.58 -4.33
CA VAL A 134 -1.21 7.23 -3.95
C VAL A 134 -0.39 6.83 -2.72
N ILE A 135 -1.05 6.24 -1.73
CA ILE A 135 -0.36 5.62 -0.60
C ILE A 135 -0.07 4.18 -0.95
N ILE A 136 1.18 3.73 -0.79
CA ILE A 136 1.62 2.36 -0.99
C ILE A 136 2.10 1.78 0.34
N ASP A 137 1.58 0.60 0.69
CA ASP A 137 2.14 -0.24 1.74
C ASP A 137 2.15 -1.71 1.30
N ASP A 138 2.88 -2.56 2.02
CA ASP A 138 2.93 -3.98 1.67
C ASP A 138 1.64 -4.71 2.06
N LEU A 139 1.07 -4.39 3.22
CA LEU A 139 -0.10 -5.09 3.75
C LEU A 139 -1.03 -4.13 4.51
N ILE A 140 -2.34 -4.28 4.30
CA ILE A 140 -3.36 -3.68 5.17
C ILE A 140 -3.98 -4.73 6.11
N ALA A 141 -3.88 -4.45 7.41
CA ALA A 141 -4.53 -5.17 8.51
C ALA A 141 -5.72 -4.34 9.04
N THR A 142 -5.60 -3.79 10.26
CA THR A 142 -6.65 -2.95 10.86
C THR A 142 -6.78 -1.55 10.25
N GLY A 143 -5.83 -1.12 9.41
CA GLY A 143 -5.84 0.17 8.72
C GLY A 143 -5.40 1.39 9.56
N GLY A 144 -5.03 1.22 10.84
CA GLY A 144 -4.68 2.33 11.74
C GLY A 144 -3.53 3.21 11.26
N THR A 145 -2.42 2.61 10.80
CA THR A 145 -1.26 3.34 10.26
C THR A 145 -1.64 4.15 9.02
N ILE A 146 -2.47 3.56 8.15
CA ILE A 146 -2.92 4.19 6.91
C ILE A 146 -3.86 5.35 7.20
N GLU A 147 -4.75 5.22 8.18
CA GLU A 147 -5.63 6.29 8.62
C GLU A 147 -4.83 7.50 9.13
N ALA A 148 -3.78 7.27 9.91
CA ALA A 148 -2.88 8.33 10.37
C ALA A 148 -2.12 8.98 9.19
N ALA A 149 -1.62 8.20 8.25
CA ALA A 149 -0.97 8.72 7.04
C ALA A 149 -1.92 9.55 6.17
N VAL A 150 -3.17 9.10 6.00
CA VAL A 150 -4.24 9.84 5.31
C VAL A 150 -4.42 11.22 5.93
N LYS A 151 -4.57 11.29 7.27
CA LYS A 151 -4.73 12.56 8.00
C LYS A 151 -3.57 13.52 7.73
N LEU A 152 -2.34 13.02 7.77
CA LEU A 152 -1.14 13.84 7.54
C LEU A 152 -1.04 14.41 6.12
N ILE A 153 -1.49 13.65 5.13
CA ILE A 153 -1.54 14.09 3.73
C ILE A 153 -2.64 15.15 3.55
N GLU A 154 -3.82 14.92 4.12
CA GLU A 154 -4.96 15.83 4.03
C GLU A 154 -4.69 17.15 4.75
N MET A 155 -4.01 17.13 5.91
CA MET A 155 -3.59 18.33 6.63
C MET A 155 -2.67 19.24 5.80
N GLN A 156 -1.98 18.68 4.80
CA GLN A 156 -1.12 19.43 3.87
C GLN A 156 -1.83 19.76 2.54
N GLY A 157 -3.12 19.43 2.42
CA GLY A 157 -3.94 19.69 1.23
C GLY A 157 -3.73 18.69 0.08
N GLY A 158 -3.12 17.53 0.35
CA GLY A 158 -2.93 16.48 -0.65
C GLY A 158 -4.24 15.78 -1.04
N VAL A 159 -4.35 15.39 -2.31
CA VAL A 159 -5.49 14.67 -2.87
C VAL A 159 -5.14 13.19 -3.01
N ILE A 160 -5.65 12.36 -2.10
CA ILE A 160 -5.41 10.91 -2.12
C ILE A 160 -6.28 10.27 -3.20
N GLN A 161 -5.67 9.78 -4.26
CA GLN A 161 -6.35 9.06 -5.34
C GLN A 161 -6.78 7.66 -4.89
N GLU A 162 -5.88 6.95 -4.20
CA GLU A 162 -6.08 5.57 -3.77
C GLU A 162 -5.10 5.15 -2.68
N LEU A 163 -5.51 4.15 -1.90
CA LEU A 163 -4.68 3.41 -0.96
C LEU A 163 -4.40 2.04 -1.57
N ALA A 164 -3.14 1.71 -1.83
CA ALA A 164 -2.75 0.49 -2.53
C ALA A 164 -1.87 -0.42 -1.68
N PHE A 165 -2.18 -1.71 -1.72
CA PHE A 165 -1.56 -2.75 -0.91
C PHE A 165 -1.19 -3.95 -1.77
N VAL A 166 -0.13 -4.67 -1.41
CA VAL A 166 0.11 -6.00 -2.01
C VAL A 166 -0.89 -6.98 -1.41
N ILE A 167 -0.96 -7.03 -0.09
CA ILE A 167 -1.82 -7.94 0.67
C ILE A 167 -2.89 -7.17 1.43
N GLU A 168 -4.11 -7.71 1.46
CA GLU A 168 -5.15 -7.32 2.38
C GLU A 168 -5.59 -8.50 3.26
N LEU A 169 -5.90 -8.19 4.53
CA LEU A 169 -6.51 -9.10 5.50
C LEU A 169 -7.95 -8.62 5.78
N PRO A 170 -8.96 -9.08 5.02
CA PRO A 170 -10.32 -8.53 5.11
C PRO A 170 -10.96 -8.70 6.50
N ASP A 171 -10.65 -9.79 7.20
CA ASP A 171 -11.23 -10.12 8.51
C ASP A 171 -10.86 -9.09 9.60
N LEU A 172 -9.76 -8.37 9.42
CA LEU A 172 -9.31 -7.28 10.30
C LEU A 172 -9.98 -5.93 10.00
N LYS A 173 -10.92 -5.88 9.04
CA LYS A 173 -11.83 -4.76 8.76
C LYS A 173 -11.13 -3.42 8.45
N GLY A 174 -9.92 -3.47 7.88
CA GLY A 174 -9.16 -2.27 7.52
C GLY A 174 -9.93 -1.32 6.58
N ARG A 175 -10.69 -1.87 5.62
CA ARG A 175 -11.55 -1.07 4.74
C ARG A 175 -12.64 -0.29 5.48
N GLU A 176 -13.17 -0.84 6.57
CA GLU A 176 -14.22 -0.16 7.34
C GLU A 176 -13.68 1.08 8.06
N LYS A 177 -12.43 1.01 8.53
CA LYS A 177 -11.75 2.15 9.16
C LYS A 177 -11.46 3.27 8.15
N LEU A 178 -11.31 2.91 6.88
CA LEU A 178 -10.95 3.81 5.78
C LEU A 178 -12.14 4.11 4.86
N ARG A 179 -13.37 4.04 5.38
CA ARG A 179 -14.61 4.32 4.63
C ARG A 179 -14.50 5.66 3.88
N GLY A 180 -14.92 5.64 2.61
CA GLY A 180 -14.83 6.79 1.71
C GLY A 180 -13.51 6.93 0.96
N LYS A 181 -12.50 6.09 1.24
CA LYS A 181 -11.27 5.99 0.45
C LYS A 181 -11.37 4.86 -0.58
N LYS A 182 -10.79 5.08 -1.75
CA LYS A 182 -10.57 4.00 -2.73
C LYS A 182 -9.43 3.14 -2.24
N ILE A 183 -9.64 1.82 -2.24
CA ILE A 183 -8.67 0.83 -1.78
C ILE A 183 -8.48 -0.22 -2.86
N PHE A 184 -7.22 -0.48 -3.18
CA PHE A 184 -6.80 -1.54 -4.08
C PHE A 184 -5.81 -2.47 -3.35
N SER A 185 -6.07 -3.76 -3.42
CA SER A 185 -5.16 -4.81 -2.96
C SER A 185 -4.91 -5.77 -4.12
N ILE A 186 -3.69 -6.28 -4.25
CA ILE A 186 -3.37 -7.25 -5.31
C ILE A 186 -3.93 -8.62 -4.92
N ILE A 187 -3.77 -9.02 -3.66
CA ILE A 187 -4.26 -10.29 -3.13
C ILE A 187 -4.87 -10.14 -1.73
N GLU A 188 -5.79 -11.04 -1.41
CA GLU A 188 -6.44 -11.13 -0.10
C GLU A 188 -6.12 -12.47 0.56
N PHE A 189 -5.92 -12.48 1.89
CA PHE A 189 -5.87 -13.68 2.72
C PHE A 189 -6.96 -13.65 3.78
N GLU A 190 -7.64 -14.78 3.93
CA GLU A 190 -8.57 -15.03 5.03
C GLU A 190 -7.78 -15.42 6.30
N GLY A 191 -8.33 -15.08 7.47
CA GLY A 191 -7.78 -15.35 8.79
C GLY A 191 -7.18 -14.12 9.48
N ASP A 192 -7.20 -14.17 10.82
CA ASP A 192 -6.66 -13.14 11.73
C ASP A 192 -5.14 -13.27 12.01
#